data_AF-A0A6P7YLQ0-F1
#
_entry.id   AF-A0A6P7YLQ0-F1
#
_cell.length_a   1.000
_cell.length_b   1.000
_cell.length_c   1.000
_cell.angle_alpha   90.00
_cell.angle_beta   90.00
_cell.angle_gamma   90.00
#
_symmetry.space_group_name_H-M   'P 1'
#
loop_
_entity.id
_entity.type
_entity.pdbx_description
1 polymer ?
#
loop_
_entity_poly.entity_id
_entity_poly.type
_entity_poly.pdbx_seq_one_letter_code
_entity_poly.pdbx_strand_id
1 'polypeptide(L)'
;MQQNLNYAYPQIFWVDAGNASPPVACSSVAGPPPVPLRKDVKRSQRRDNTSFYLFIVFLLVLLALTGVGVGTYKILQMQDELAQLKELTIDGRLTPALKKHIGFPDISTKKRDMIQAAHLTGKENAKSLPLEWEDKYGRIFTSGVQYKNTGLVVNETGLYFVYSMVYFRWTSCENNPLIHTVFKRIPRLPTERILMEGKKTNYCADRGMWARNSYLGAVFNLTRSDSLHVNVSDVKFVGFEESKTFFGLYKL
;
A
#
# COMPACT_ATOMS: atom_id res chain seq x y z
N MET A 1 43.34 3.36 -23.48
CA MET A 1 44.81 3.54 -23.58
C MET A 1 45.33 3.71 -22.17
N GLN A 2 46.21 2.80 -21.78
CA GLN A 2 46.75 2.58 -20.44
C GLN A 2 48.26 2.82 -20.50
N GLN A 3 48.90 3.02 -19.33
CA GLN A 3 50.31 3.34 -19.04
C GLN A 3 50.55 4.84 -18.80
N ASN A 4 51.42 5.31 -17.89
CA ASN A 4 52.64 4.76 -17.25
C ASN A 4 53.00 5.75 -16.09
N LEU A 5 53.63 5.43 -14.95
CA LEU A 5 55.06 5.08 -14.78
C LEU A 5 55.38 4.72 -13.31
N ASN A 6 56.27 3.72 -13.18
CA ASN A 6 57.01 3.25 -12.00
C ASN A 6 57.82 4.33 -11.27
N TYR A 7 58.26 4.05 -10.02
CA TYR A 7 59.69 3.86 -9.65
C TYR A 7 59.83 3.32 -8.21
N ALA A 8 60.90 2.56 -7.96
CA ALA A 8 61.14 1.74 -6.77
C ALA A 8 62.49 2.04 -6.07
N TYR A 9 62.47 1.92 -4.73
CA TYR A 9 63.59 1.72 -3.75
C TYR A 9 64.56 2.91 -3.47
N PRO A 10 65.24 3.01 -2.29
CA PRO A 10 65.75 1.90 -1.46
C PRO A 10 65.67 1.99 0.09
N GLN A 11 66.13 0.92 0.76
CA GLN A 11 66.29 0.75 2.22
C GLN A 11 67.72 1.08 2.70
N ILE A 12 67.88 1.62 3.91
CA ILE A 12 69.18 1.71 4.61
C ILE A 12 69.01 1.51 6.13
N PHE A 13 69.83 0.62 6.70
CA PHE A 13 69.93 0.28 8.12
C PHE A 13 71.00 1.11 8.86
N TRP A 14 70.83 1.18 10.18
CA TRP A 14 71.65 1.86 11.19
C TRP A 14 73.02 1.21 11.41
N VAL A 15 74.02 2.03 11.78
CA VAL A 15 75.19 1.59 12.54
C VAL A 15 75.59 2.68 13.55
N ASP A 16 75.48 2.29 14.82
CA ASP A 16 76.11 2.92 15.98
C ASP A 16 77.53 2.36 16.18
N ALA A 17 78.29 3.03 17.05
CA ALA A 17 79.55 2.61 17.68
C ALA A 17 80.82 2.81 16.82
N GLY A 18 81.93 3.26 17.38
CA GLY A 18 82.28 3.42 18.79
C GLY A 18 83.80 3.47 18.93
N ASN A 19 84.24 3.22 20.17
CA ASN A 19 85.60 2.84 20.59
C ASN A 19 86.64 3.98 20.63
N ALA A 20 87.50 4.15 21.65
CA ALA A 20 87.93 3.32 22.79
C ALA A 20 88.67 4.26 23.80
N SER A 21 88.42 4.23 25.12
CA SER A 21 89.08 3.47 26.22
C SER A 21 90.01 4.37 27.13
N PRO A 22 90.57 3.92 28.29
CA PRO A 22 90.40 4.43 29.70
C PRO A 22 91.72 5.06 30.28
N PRO A 23 92.02 5.25 31.62
CA PRO A 23 91.30 5.10 32.90
C PRO A 23 91.38 6.30 33.93
N VAL A 24 90.51 6.24 34.97
CA VAL A 24 90.59 6.65 36.41
C VAL A 24 90.94 8.11 36.88
N ALA A 25 89.91 8.70 37.54
CA ALA A 25 89.80 9.57 38.73
C ALA A 25 90.56 10.92 38.90
N CYS A 26 89.80 12.01 39.18
CA CYS A 26 89.72 12.71 40.49
C CYS A 26 89.21 14.17 40.39
N SER A 27 88.49 14.57 41.45
CA SER A 27 88.38 15.92 42.05
C SER A 27 88.18 17.16 41.15
N SER A 28 86.93 17.64 41.18
CA SER A 28 86.49 18.97 41.68
C SER A 28 87.11 20.29 41.16
N VAL A 29 86.18 21.22 40.89
CA VAL A 29 86.25 22.71 41.07
C VAL A 29 86.52 23.59 39.82
N ALA A 30 85.41 24.15 39.31
CA ALA A 30 85.03 25.55 39.04
C ALA A 30 85.86 26.59 38.21
N GLY A 31 85.12 27.25 37.29
CA GLY A 31 85.21 28.67 36.84
C GLY A 31 85.64 28.90 35.36
N PRO A 32 85.28 29.99 34.62
CA PRO A 32 84.48 31.22 34.91
C PRO A 32 83.34 31.52 33.87
N PRO A 33 82.61 32.68 33.87
CA PRO A 33 81.25 32.81 33.29
C PRO A 33 81.12 33.57 31.95
N PRO A 34 79.97 33.45 31.23
CA PRO A 34 79.56 34.40 30.19
C PRO A 34 78.16 35.04 30.40
N VAL A 35 77.95 36.16 29.70
CA VAL A 35 76.82 37.13 29.68
C VAL A 35 75.64 36.62 28.80
N PRO A 36 74.37 37.06 29.03
CA PRO A 36 73.18 36.37 28.52
C PRO A 36 72.66 36.88 27.16
N LEU A 37 72.18 35.97 26.31
CA LEU A 37 71.35 36.21 25.11
C LEU A 37 70.71 34.87 24.70
N ARG A 38 69.47 34.71 24.24
CA ARG A 38 68.32 35.55 23.95
C ARG A 38 67.09 34.62 24.02
N LYS A 39 65.93 35.15 24.39
CA LYS A 39 64.64 34.46 24.38
C LYS A 39 64.35 33.78 23.03
N ASP A 40 63.95 32.51 23.09
CA ASP A 40 62.90 31.97 22.22
C ASP A 40 62.20 30.79 22.92
N VAL A 41 61.39 31.11 23.94
CA VAL A 41 60.31 30.20 24.34
C VAL A 41 59.14 30.45 23.40
N LYS A 42 59.24 29.95 22.16
CA LYS A 42 58.05 29.57 21.39
C LYS A 42 57.75 28.12 21.71
N ARG A 43 57.22 27.86 22.91
CA ARG A 43 56.45 26.65 23.14
C ARG A 43 55.17 26.85 22.34
N SER A 44 55.21 26.47 21.06
CA SER A 44 54.04 26.35 20.22
C SER A 44 53.06 25.48 20.99
N GLN A 45 52.05 26.11 21.58
CA GLN A 45 50.91 25.42 22.13
C GLN A 45 50.17 24.87 20.92
N ARG A 46 50.65 23.72 20.42
CA ARG A 46 49.90 22.88 19.50
C ARG A 46 48.73 22.39 20.33
N ARG A 47 47.67 23.21 20.35
CA ARG A 47 46.41 22.92 21.01
C ARG A 47 45.93 21.66 20.30
N ASP A 48 46.01 20.53 20.99
CA ASP A 48 45.62 19.23 20.45
C ASP A 48 44.12 19.30 20.14
N ASN A 49 43.78 19.69 18.90
CA ASN A 49 42.42 19.73 18.38
C ASN A 49 41.73 18.35 18.48
N THR A 50 42.50 17.28 18.69
CA THR A 50 42.04 15.94 19.03
C THR A 50 41.16 15.92 20.28
N SER A 51 41.51 16.68 21.34
CA SER A 51 40.72 16.74 22.57
C SER A 51 39.37 17.42 22.35
N PHE A 52 39.36 18.49 21.53
CA PHE A 52 38.14 19.19 21.17
C PHE A 52 37.24 18.34 20.26
N TYR A 53 37.83 17.59 19.33
CA TYR A 53 37.10 16.62 18.50
C TYR A 53 36.50 15.50 19.34
N LEU A 54 37.25 14.93 20.30
CA LEU A 54 36.74 13.92 21.23
C LEU A 54 35.60 14.48 22.10
N PHE A 55 35.68 15.74 22.53
CA PHE A 55 34.62 16.40 23.26
C PHE A 55 33.36 16.60 22.40
N ILE A 56 33.50 17.00 21.14
CA ILE A 56 32.38 17.11 20.19
C ILE A 56 31.74 15.73 19.95
N VAL A 57 32.54 14.70 19.70
CA VAL A 57 32.04 13.33 19.51
C VAL A 57 31.30 12.85 20.76
N PHE A 58 31.82 13.14 21.95
CA PHE A 58 31.16 12.81 23.22
C PHE A 58 29.78 13.50 23.35
N LEU A 59 29.68 14.79 22.99
CA LEU A 59 28.40 15.51 22.98
C LEU A 59 27.39 14.92 21.99
N LEU A 60 27.84 14.53 20.80
CA LEU A 60 26.98 13.89 19.79
C LEU A 60 26.46 12.54 20.28
N VAL A 61 27.28 11.77 20.99
CA VAL A 61 26.87 10.50 21.60
C VAL A 61 25.82 10.73 22.69
N LEU A 62 25.99 11.74 23.55
CA LEU A 62 24.98 12.08 24.56
C LEU A 62 23.65 12.52 23.93
N LEU A 63 23.69 13.32 22.86
CA LEU A 63 22.48 13.70 22.12
C LEU A 63 21.79 12.48 21.50
N ALA A 64 22.54 11.54 20.94
CA ALA A 64 21.98 10.30 20.42
C ALA A 64 21.33 9.46 21.55
N LEU A 65 22.01 9.30 22.68
CA LEU A 65 21.49 8.52 23.82
C LEU A 65 20.24 9.14 24.43
N THR A 66 20.18 10.47 24.56
CA THR A 66 18.98 11.16 25.04
C THR A 66 17.82 11.03 24.06
N GLY A 67 18.07 11.16 22.75
CA GLY A 67 17.06 10.94 21.71
C GLY A 67 16.49 9.52 21.74
N VAL A 68 17.36 8.51 21.86
CA VAL A 68 16.93 7.11 22.02
C VAL A 68 16.16 6.92 23.33
N GLY A 69 16.64 7.47 24.44
CA GLY A 69 15.97 7.40 25.74
C GLY A 69 14.54 7.96 25.69
N VAL A 70 14.36 9.17 25.15
CA VAL A 70 13.04 9.78 24.98
C VAL A 70 12.15 8.98 24.03
N GLY A 71 12.71 8.48 22.92
CA GLY A 71 12.00 7.60 21.98
C GLY A 71 11.50 6.33 22.64
N THR A 72 12.37 5.62 23.38
CA THR A 72 12.00 4.41 24.12
C THR A 72 10.96 4.68 25.20
N TYR A 73 11.10 5.78 25.96
CA TYR A 73 10.11 6.17 26.96
C TYR A 73 8.73 6.42 26.34
N LYS A 74 8.68 7.12 25.20
CA LYS A 74 7.42 7.37 24.50
C LYS A 74 6.79 6.11 23.91
N ILE A 75 7.60 5.20 23.37
CA ILE A 75 7.11 3.90 22.87
C ILE A 75 6.52 3.09 24.03
N LEU A 76 7.19 3.03 25.19
CA LEU A 76 6.69 2.34 26.37
C LEU A 76 5.41 2.98 26.92
N GLN A 77 5.33 4.31 26.96
CA GLN A 77 4.13 5.04 27.36
C GLN A 77 2.94 4.69 26.45
N MET A 78 3.15 4.68 25.13
CA MET A 78 2.11 4.32 24.17
C MET A 78 1.71 2.84 24.28
N GLN A 79 2.66 1.95 24.58
CA GLN A 79 2.38 0.54 24.79
C GLN A 79 1.52 0.31 26.05
N ASP A 80 1.73 1.08 27.12
CA ASP A 80 0.91 1.02 28.34
C ASP A 80 -0.52 1.52 28.09
N GLU A 81 -0.68 2.64 27.38
CA GLU A 81 -1.98 3.15 26.95
C GLU A 81 -2.74 2.12 26.08
N LEU A 82 -2.03 1.41 25.19
CA LEU A 82 -2.60 0.32 24.39
C LEU A 82 -3.02 -0.90 25.25
N ALA A 83 -2.25 -1.22 26.30
CA ALA A 83 -2.57 -2.32 27.20
C ALA A 83 -3.85 -2.03 28.01
N GLN A 84 -3.99 -0.81 28.53
CA GLN A 84 -5.19 -0.38 29.23
C GLN A 84 -6.43 -0.36 28.31
N LEU A 85 -6.26 0.12 27.07
CA LEU A 85 -7.34 0.07 26.07
C LEU A 85 -7.73 -1.37 25.69
N LYS A 86 -6.77 -2.29 25.63
CA LYS A 86 -7.02 -3.71 25.39
C LYS A 86 -7.81 -4.36 26.53
N GLU A 87 -7.56 -3.98 27.77
CA GLU A 87 -8.31 -4.45 28.94
C GLU A 87 -9.75 -3.92 28.92
N LEU A 88 -9.94 -2.63 28.62
CA LEU A 88 -11.27 -2.03 28.41
C LEU A 88 -12.04 -2.62 27.21
N THR A 89 -11.32 -3.23 26.25
CA THR A 89 -11.91 -3.92 25.09
C THR A 89 -12.57 -5.24 25.49
N ILE A 90 -12.08 -5.91 26.54
CA ILE A 90 -12.64 -7.19 27.03
C ILE A 90 -14.02 -6.94 27.68
N ASP A 91 -14.23 -5.79 28.31
CA ASP A 91 -15.49 -5.41 28.95
C ASP A 91 -16.51 -4.73 28.02
N GLY A 92 -16.26 -4.74 26.70
CA GLY A 92 -17.30 -4.58 25.68
C GLY A 92 -17.84 -3.16 25.44
N ARG A 93 -17.08 -2.10 25.75
CA ARG A 93 -17.61 -0.73 25.76
C ARG A 93 -17.07 0.24 24.70
N LEU A 94 -16.92 -0.16 23.43
CA LEU A 94 -16.52 0.78 22.36
C LEU A 94 -17.08 0.48 20.95
N THR A 95 -17.22 1.54 20.15
CA THR A 95 -17.91 1.55 18.84
C THR A 95 -17.05 1.02 17.67
N PRO A 96 -17.68 0.49 16.60
CA PRO A 96 -16.99 -0.14 15.46
C PRO A 96 -15.95 0.76 14.74
N ALA A 97 -16.13 2.07 14.81
CA ALA A 97 -15.26 3.04 14.13
C ALA A 97 -13.85 3.10 14.75
N LEU A 98 -13.72 2.98 16.07
CA LEU A 98 -12.40 3.04 16.73
C LEU A 98 -11.62 1.73 16.54
N LYS A 99 -12.32 0.59 16.51
CA LYS A 99 -11.72 -0.73 16.21
C LYS A 99 -11.00 -0.75 14.85
N LYS A 100 -11.55 -0.05 13.84
CA LYS A 100 -10.97 0.03 12.50
C LYS A 100 -9.71 0.91 12.43
N HIS A 101 -9.56 1.89 13.34
CA HIS A 101 -8.44 2.82 13.34
C HIS A 101 -7.17 2.25 13.99
N ILE A 102 -7.32 1.30 14.92
CA ILE A 102 -6.20 0.75 15.72
C ILE A 102 -5.56 -0.50 15.05
N GLY A 103 -6.13 -1.01 13.95
CA GLY A 103 -5.52 -2.08 13.16
C GLY A 103 -5.42 -3.43 13.88
N PHE A 104 -6.20 -3.66 14.94
CA PHE A 104 -6.23 -4.96 15.61
C PHE A 104 -6.75 -6.05 14.64
N PRO A 105 -6.02 -7.18 14.48
CA PRO A 105 -6.58 -8.32 13.79
C PRO A 105 -7.79 -8.80 14.59
N ASP A 106 -8.92 -8.95 13.92
CA ASP A 106 -10.18 -9.33 14.56
C ASP A 106 -10.10 -10.78 15.07
N ILE A 107 -9.58 -10.96 16.29
CA ILE A 107 -9.60 -12.23 17.04
C ILE A 107 -10.94 -12.31 17.78
N SER A 108 -12.03 -12.06 17.07
CA SER A 108 -13.34 -12.58 17.47
C SER A 108 -13.75 -13.57 16.39
N THR A 109 -13.60 -14.84 16.72
CA THR A 109 -14.19 -16.00 16.04
C THR A 109 -15.72 -16.00 16.17
N LYS A 110 -16.37 -14.83 16.03
CA LYS A 110 -17.71 -14.80 15.47
C LYS A 110 -17.52 -15.10 14.00
N LYS A 111 -18.03 -16.25 13.55
CA LYS A 111 -18.31 -16.58 12.15
C LYS A 111 -18.41 -15.27 11.37
N ARG A 112 -17.38 -14.86 10.62
CA ARG A 112 -17.43 -13.60 9.86
C ARG A 112 -18.70 -13.72 9.06
N ASP A 113 -19.71 -12.90 9.36
CA ASP A 113 -20.92 -12.85 8.57
C ASP A 113 -20.42 -12.62 7.14
N MET A 114 -20.60 -13.64 6.28
CA MET A 114 -20.03 -13.60 4.94
C MET A 114 -20.63 -12.36 4.29
N ILE A 115 -19.76 -11.42 3.90
CA ILE A 115 -20.18 -10.21 3.21
C ILE A 115 -21.00 -10.67 2.01
N GLN A 116 -22.23 -10.18 1.91
CA GLN A 116 -23.13 -10.55 0.83
C GLN A 116 -22.92 -9.57 -0.32
N ALA A 117 -21.94 -9.84 -1.17
CA ALA A 117 -21.58 -8.95 -2.27
C ALA A 117 -21.00 -9.71 -3.47
N ALA A 118 -21.23 -9.18 -4.66
CA ALA A 118 -20.66 -9.70 -5.88
C ALA A 118 -20.39 -8.58 -6.88
N HIS A 119 -19.34 -8.75 -7.67
CA HIS A 119 -19.01 -7.95 -8.83
C HIS A 119 -18.57 -8.88 -9.96
N LEU A 120 -19.31 -8.85 -11.06
CA LEU A 120 -19.06 -9.64 -12.26
C LEU A 120 -18.79 -8.71 -13.44
N THR A 121 -17.96 -9.16 -14.38
CA THR A 121 -17.58 -8.39 -15.58
C THR A 121 -18.12 -9.07 -16.84
N GLY A 122 -18.16 -8.32 -17.94
CA GLY A 122 -18.63 -8.83 -19.23
C GLY A 122 -17.84 -10.06 -19.67
N LYS A 123 -18.55 -11.14 -20.03
CA LYS A 123 -17.95 -12.35 -20.57
C LYS A 123 -17.75 -12.23 -22.08
N GLU A 124 -16.51 -12.33 -22.53
CA GLU A 124 -16.21 -12.37 -23.96
C GLU A 124 -16.95 -13.54 -24.63
N ASN A 125 -17.51 -13.28 -25.82
CA ASN A 125 -18.28 -14.24 -26.62
C ASN A 125 -19.67 -14.64 -26.07
N ALA A 126 -20.23 -13.88 -25.12
CA ALA A 126 -21.65 -14.04 -24.79
C ALA A 126 -22.50 -13.77 -26.05
N LYS A 127 -23.37 -14.72 -26.42
CA LYS A 127 -24.24 -14.65 -27.61
C LYS A 127 -25.73 -14.72 -27.30
N SER A 128 -26.08 -15.01 -26.06
CA SER A 128 -27.45 -15.21 -25.62
C SER A 128 -27.87 -14.19 -24.58
N LEU A 129 -29.19 -14.09 -24.40
CA LEU A 129 -29.83 -13.34 -23.33
C LEU A 129 -30.44 -14.34 -22.33
N PRO A 130 -30.44 -14.04 -21.01
CA PRO A 130 -29.81 -12.89 -20.35
C PRO A 130 -28.29 -12.88 -20.51
N LEU A 131 -27.66 -11.72 -20.31
CA LEU A 131 -26.21 -11.59 -20.47
C LEU A 131 -25.46 -12.57 -19.58
N GLU A 132 -24.45 -13.23 -20.16
CA GLU A 132 -23.49 -14.02 -19.41
C GLU A 132 -22.37 -13.14 -18.89
N TRP A 133 -21.90 -13.49 -17.70
CA TRP A 133 -20.88 -12.78 -16.95
C TRP A 133 -19.69 -13.69 -16.65
N GLU A 134 -18.51 -13.08 -16.56
CA GLU A 134 -17.28 -13.69 -16.06
C GLU A 134 -17.30 -13.69 -14.52
N ASP A 135 -16.98 -14.83 -13.93
CA ASP A 135 -17.10 -15.08 -12.50
C ASP A 135 -15.83 -15.68 -11.86
N LYS A 136 -14.77 -15.92 -12.65
CA LYS A 136 -13.54 -16.59 -12.21
C LYS A 136 -12.28 -15.75 -12.38
N TYR A 137 -12.16 -15.00 -13.47
CA TYR A 137 -10.94 -14.28 -13.84
C TYR A 137 -11.14 -12.77 -13.93
N GLY A 138 -10.05 -12.01 -13.82
CA GLY A 138 -10.08 -10.55 -13.90
C GLY A 138 -10.46 -9.89 -12.57
N ARG A 139 -11.06 -8.69 -12.65
CA ARG A 139 -11.43 -7.89 -11.47
C ARG A 139 -12.81 -8.27 -10.90
N ILE A 140 -13.06 -9.57 -10.76
CA ILE A 140 -14.33 -10.11 -10.26
C ILE A 140 -14.24 -10.53 -8.80
N PHE A 141 -15.38 -10.65 -8.13
CA PHE A 141 -15.47 -11.37 -6.87
C PHE A 141 -16.91 -11.78 -6.56
N THR A 142 -17.05 -12.85 -5.79
CA THR A 142 -18.32 -13.24 -5.17
C THR A 142 -18.07 -13.60 -3.70
N SER A 143 -18.93 -13.10 -2.82
CA SER A 143 -18.91 -13.40 -1.38
C SER A 143 -20.35 -13.49 -0.89
N GLY A 144 -20.72 -14.60 -0.27
CA GLY A 144 -22.09 -14.86 0.22
C GLY A 144 -23.16 -15.02 -0.87
N VAL A 145 -22.91 -14.53 -2.08
CA VAL A 145 -23.78 -14.53 -3.27
C VAL A 145 -23.19 -15.47 -4.31
N GLN A 146 -24.02 -16.26 -4.98
CA GLN A 146 -23.55 -17.23 -5.98
C GLN A 146 -23.88 -16.76 -7.40
N TYR A 147 -22.99 -17.02 -8.36
CA TYR A 147 -23.33 -16.87 -9.77
C TYR A 147 -23.76 -18.23 -10.34
N LYS A 148 -24.98 -18.29 -10.89
CA LYS A 148 -25.54 -19.50 -11.50
C LYS A 148 -26.54 -19.14 -12.59
N ASN A 149 -26.52 -19.89 -13.70
CA ASN A 149 -27.49 -19.74 -14.80
C ASN A 149 -27.64 -18.28 -15.27
N THR A 150 -26.55 -17.56 -15.53
CA THR A 150 -26.53 -16.14 -15.97
C THR A 150 -27.01 -15.12 -14.93
N GLY A 151 -27.12 -15.48 -13.65
CA GLY A 151 -27.60 -14.56 -12.62
C GLY A 151 -26.91 -14.70 -11.27
N LEU A 152 -27.02 -13.62 -10.48
CA LEU A 152 -26.58 -13.56 -9.09
C LEU A 152 -27.71 -14.05 -8.18
N VAL A 153 -27.47 -15.16 -7.48
CA VAL A 153 -28.40 -15.81 -6.57
C VAL A 153 -28.13 -15.33 -5.14
N VAL A 154 -29.13 -14.66 -4.58
CA VAL A 154 -29.10 -14.11 -3.22
C VAL A 154 -29.21 -15.23 -2.20
N ASN A 155 -28.28 -15.32 -1.25
CA ASN A 155 -28.32 -16.35 -0.20
C ASN A 155 -29.00 -15.89 1.09
N GLU A 156 -29.08 -14.57 1.32
CA GLU A 156 -29.67 -13.99 2.52
C GLU A 156 -30.72 -12.94 2.17
N THR A 157 -31.87 -12.96 2.84
CA THR A 157 -32.87 -11.90 2.69
C THR A 157 -32.35 -10.58 3.26
N GLY A 158 -32.62 -9.46 2.58
CA GLY A 158 -32.24 -8.14 3.06
C GLY A 158 -32.35 -7.04 2.00
N LEU A 159 -31.91 -5.84 2.38
CA LEU A 159 -31.76 -4.73 1.45
C LEU A 159 -30.43 -4.84 0.72
N TYR A 160 -30.47 -4.73 -0.59
CA TYR A 160 -29.29 -4.78 -1.46
C TYR A 160 -29.26 -3.58 -2.36
N PHE A 161 -28.09 -2.95 -2.48
CA PHE A 161 -27.83 -2.07 -3.60
C PHE A 161 -27.41 -2.93 -4.81
N VAL A 162 -28.18 -2.85 -5.88
CA VAL A 162 -27.94 -3.57 -7.14
C VAL A 162 -27.52 -2.57 -8.18
N TYR A 163 -26.46 -2.87 -8.94
CA TYR A 163 -25.95 -1.99 -9.99
C TYR A 163 -25.54 -2.76 -11.24
N SER A 164 -25.68 -2.12 -12.39
CA SER A 164 -25.26 -2.67 -13.68
C SER A 164 -24.82 -1.53 -14.59
N MET A 165 -23.74 -1.73 -15.33
CA MET A 165 -23.28 -0.85 -16.39
C MET A 165 -23.12 -1.66 -17.67
N VAL A 166 -23.68 -1.15 -18.78
CA VAL A 166 -23.52 -1.74 -20.10
C VAL A 166 -22.95 -0.69 -21.05
N TYR A 167 -21.88 -1.07 -21.74
CA TYR A 167 -21.28 -0.27 -22.81
C TYR A 167 -21.82 -0.71 -24.17
N PHE A 168 -22.67 0.12 -24.75
CA PHE A 168 -23.17 -0.07 -26.10
C PHE A 168 -22.23 0.58 -27.12
N ARG A 169 -21.87 -0.15 -28.17
CA ARG A 169 -21.09 0.37 -29.31
C ARG A 169 -21.44 -0.37 -30.59
N TRP A 170 -21.38 0.33 -31.73
CA TRP A 170 -21.49 -0.30 -33.04
C TRP A 170 -20.81 0.55 -34.11
N THR A 171 -20.53 -0.05 -35.27
CA THR A 171 -19.86 0.61 -36.40
C THR A 171 -20.82 1.42 -37.25
N SER A 172 -22.11 1.11 -37.23
CA SER A 172 -23.17 1.82 -37.97
C SER A 172 -24.29 2.29 -37.04
N CYS A 173 -24.86 3.45 -37.33
CA CYS A 173 -26.06 3.93 -36.61
C CYS A 173 -27.32 3.29 -37.20
N GLU A 174 -27.83 2.26 -36.53
CA GLU A 174 -29.18 1.74 -36.70
C GLU A 174 -29.97 2.29 -35.51
N ASN A 175 -30.84 3.29 -35.68
CA ASN A 175 -31.55 4.00 -34.58
C ASN A 175 -32.56 3.13 -33.77
N ASN A 176 -32.31 1.83 -33.66
CA ASN A 176 -33.04 0.88 -32.82
C ASN A 176 -32.87 1.22 -31.34
N PRO A 177 -33.93 1.26 -30.52
CA PRO A 177 -33.81 1.61 -29.10
C PRO A 177 -32.81 0.72 -28.35
N LEU A 178 -31.89 1.34 -27.59
CA LEU A 178 -31.02 0.62 -26.68
C LEU A 178 -31.76 0.45 -25.36
N ILE A 179 -31.98 -0.80 -24.97
CA ILE A 179 -32.66 -1.16 -23.72
C ILE A 179 -31.65 -1.88 -22.85
N HIS A 180 -31.59 -1.52 -21.58
CA HIS A 180 -30.81 -2.17 -20.54
C HIS A 180 -31.74 -2.42 -19.37
N THR A 181 -31.93 -3.67 -18.98
CA THR A 181 -32.91 -4.06 -17.98
C THR A 181 -32.26 -4.97 -16.94
N VAL A 182 -32.44 -4.65 -15.67
CA VAL A 182 -32.11 -5.55 -14.55
C VAL A 182 -33.43 -6.09 -14.01
N PHE A 183 -33.53 -7.40 -13.91
CA PHE A 183 -34.75 -8.08 -13.46
C PHE A 183 -34.41 -9.22 -12.51
N LYS A 184 -35.40 -9.65 -11.73
CA LYS A 184 -35.28 -10.81 -10.85
C LYS A 184 -36.23 -11.93 -11.25
N ARG A 185 -35.78 -13.16 -11.02
CA ARG A 185 -36.60 -14.37 -11.05
C ARG A 185 -36.77 -14.89 -9.63
N ILE A 186 -37.98 -15.31 -9.33
CA ILE A 186 -38.35 -15.89 -8.04
C ILE A 186 -38.63 -17.37 -8.31
N PRO A 187 -37.99 -18.33 -7.62
CA PRO A 187 -38.12 -19.76 -7.95
C PRO A 187 -39.55 -20.31 -8.00
N ARG A 188 -40.48 -19.69 -7.25
CA ARG A 188 -41.88 -20.11 -7.16
C ARG A 188 -42.81 -19.39 -8.14
N LEU A 189 -42.31 -18.40 -8.88
CA LEU A 189 -43.12 -17.57 -9.76
C LEU A 189 -42.59 -17.66 -11.20
N PRO A 190 -43.44 -18.00 -12.19
CA PRO A 190 -42.99 -18.13 -13.57
C PRO A 190 -42.68 -16.78 -14.23
N THR A 191 -43.14 -15.67 -13.62
CA THR A 191 -42.98 -14.33 -14.18
C THR A 191 -41.70 -13.65 -13.70
N GLU A 192 -40.98 -13.05 -14.65
CA GLU A 192 -39.83 -12.19 -14.38
C GLU A 192 -40.31 -10.84 -13.86
N ARG A 193 -39.63 -10.29 -12.85
CA ARG A 193 -39.96 -8.97 -12.30
C ARG A 193 -38.85 -7.98 -12.59
N ILE A 194 -39.14 -7.00 -13.43
CA ILE A 194 -38.23 -5.91 -13.76
C ILE A 194 -37.98 -5.07 -12.49
N LEU A 195 -36.70 -4.83 -12.20
CA LEU A 195 -36.26 -4.00 -11.08
C LEU A 195 -35.85 -2.60 -11.57
N MET A 196 -35.09 -2.55 -12.66
CA MET A 196 -34.59 -1.32 -13.26
C MET A 196 -34.60 -1.45 -14.78
N GLU A 197 -34.95 -0.39 -15.49
CA GLU A 197 -34.85 -0.31 -16.94
C GLU A 197 -34.35 1.06 -17.36
N GLY A 198 -33.41 1.08 -18.28
CA GLY A 198 -32.96 2.27 -18.98
C GLY A 198 -33.18 2.10 -20.47
N LYS A 199 -33.83 3.09 -21.09
CA LYS A 199 -34.06 3.14 -22.54
C LYS A 199 -33.41 4.37 -23.15
N LYS A 200 -32.65 4.19 -24.22
CA LYS A 200 -32.07 5.27 -25.01
C LYS A 200 -32.55 5.20 -26.46
N THR A 201 -33.10 6.31 -26.93
CA THR A 201 -33.48 6.53 -28.33
C THR A 201 -32.66 7.71 -28.87
N ASN A 202 -32.60 7.86 -30.21
CA ASN A 202 -31.91 8.98 -30.87
C ASN A 202 -30.47 9.21 -30.37
N TYR A 203 -29.74 8.11 -30.13
CA TYR A 203 -28.42 8.15 -29.51
C TYR A 203 -27.28 8.36 -30.51
N CYS A 204 -27.57 8.29 -31.81
CA CYS A 204 -26.65 8.59 -32.90
C CYS A 204 -27.37 9.41 -33.99
N ALA A 205 -26.63 10.30 -34.65
CA ALA A 205 -27.17 11.22 -35.66
C ALA A 205 -26.66 10.88 -37.08
N ASP A 206 -25.41 10.47 -37.21
CA ASP A 206 -24.78 10.12 -38.48
C ASP A 206 -24.68 8.60 -38.67
N ARG A 207 -24.41 8.14 -39.90
CA ARG A 207 -24.15 6.72 -40.21
C ARG A 207 -22.83 6.16 -39.64
N GLY A 208 -22.12 6.94 -38.83
CA GLY A 208 -20.81 6.59 -38.28
C GLY A 208 -20.86 5.67 -37.05
N MET A 209 -19.67 5.32 -36.59
CA MET A 209 -19.48 4.58 -35.35
C MET A 209 -20.01 5.37 -34.16
N TRP A 210 -20.63 4.68 -33.21
CA TRP A 210 -21.16 5.29 -32.00
C TRP A 210 -20.87 4.43 -30.77
N ALA A 211 -20.89 5.07 -29.60
CA ALA A 211 -20.73 4.40 -28.32
C ALA A 211 -21.45 5.15 -27.19
N ARG A 212 -22.14 4.43 -26.31
CA ARG A 212 -22.95 4.97 -25.20
C ARG A 212 -22.94 4.03 -24.00
N ASN A 213 -22.90 4.60 -22.81
CA ASN A 213 -23.03 3.84 -21.56
C ASN A 213 -24.48 3.85 -21.07
N SER A 214 -24.95 2.78 -20.45
CA SER A 214 -26.17 2.76 -19.65
C SER A 214 -25.83 2.25 -18.25
N TYR A 215 -26.03 3.08 -17.23
CA TYR A 215 -25.81 2.72 -15.83
C TYR A 215 -27.15 2.67 -15.10
N LEU A 216 -27.39 1.61 -14.35
CA LEU A 216 -28.56 1.42 -13.50
C LEU A 216 -28.08 1.10 -12.10
N GLY A 217 -28.69 1.70 -11.08
CA GLY A 217 -28.37 1.42 -9.68
C GLY A 217 -29.49 1.86 -8.75
N ALA A 218 -29.94 0.96 -7.87
CA ALA A 218 -30.97 1.23 -6.87
C ALA A 218 -30.95 0.20 -5.73
N VAL A 219 -31.65 0.51 -4.64
CA VAL A 219 -31.80 -0.38 -3.49
C VAL A 219 -33.08 -1.20 -3.62
N PHE A 220 -32.99 -2.50 -3.41
CA PHE A 220 -34.12 -3.43 -3.43
C PHE A 220 -34.12 -4.33 -2.21
N ASN A 221 -35.31 -4.67 -1.70
CA ASN A 221 -35.47 -5.75 -0.75
C ASN A 221 -35.53 -7.09 -1.50
N LEU A 222 -34.49 -7.90 -1.35
CA LEU A 222 -34.32 -9.18 -2.04
C LEU A 222 -34.53 -10.32 -1.05
N THR A 223 -35.16 -11.39 -1.54
CA THR A 223 -35.40 -12.60 -0.76
C THR A 223 -34.36 -13.66 -1.06
N ARG A 224 -34.04 -14.50 -0.07
CA ARG A 224 -33.21 -15.68 -0.29
C ARG A 224 -33.72 -16.50 -1.48
N SER A 225 -32.77 -16.90 -2.33
CA SER A 225 -32.98 -17.62 -3.59
C SER A 225 -33.55 -16.79 -4.75
N ASP A 226 -33.75 -15.48 -4.60
CA ASP A 226 -33.97 -14.60 -5.76
C ASP A 226 -32.72 -14.64 -6.65
N SER A 227 -32.90 -14.76 -7.96
CA SER A 227 -31.81 -14.65 -8.93
C SER A 227 -31.96 -13.39 -9.76
N LEU A 228 -30.90 -12.58 -9.83
CA LEU A 228 -30.89 -11.31 -10.54
C LEU A 228 -30.13 -11.48 -11.84
N HIS A 229 -30.71 -10.93 -12.90
CA HIS A 229 -30.23 -11.08 -14.28
C HIS A 229 -30.25 -9.72 -14.99
N VAL A 230 -29.49 -9.63 -16.08
CA VAL A 230 -29.42 -8.44 -16.91
C VAL A 230 -29.78 -8.79 -18.34
N ASN A 231 -30.71 -8.04 -18.92
CA ASN A 231 -31.08 -8.11 -20.32
C ASN A 231 -30.68 -6.83 -21.05
N VAL A 232 -30.45 -6.94 -22.36
CA VAL A 232 -30.21 -5.81 -23.24
C VAL A 232 -31.04 -5.95 -24.50
N SER A 233 -31.24 -4.85 -25.25
CA SER A 233 -31.97 -4.87 -26.52
C SER A 233 -31.34 -5.80 -27.55
N ASP A 234 -30.01 -5.79 -27.68
CA ASP A 234 -29.28 -6.67 -28.57
C ASP A 234 -27.85 -6.86 -28.06
N VAL A 235 -27.42 -8.11 -27.94
CA VAL A 235 -26.08 -8.49 -27.48
C VAL A 235 -25.00 -8.02 -28.46
N LYS A 236 -25.31 -7.91 -29.76
CA LYS A 236 -24.34 -7.46 -30.78
C LYS A 236 -23.79 -6.07 -30.50
N PHE A 237 -24.56 -5.23 -29.83
CA PHE A 237 -24.15 -3.88 -29.48
C PHE A 237 -23.32 -3.80 -28.20
N VAL A 238 -23.12 -4.88 -27.46
CA VAL A 238 -22.43 -4.85 -26.17
C VAL A 238 -20.92 -4.98 -26.36
N GLY A 239 -20.17 -4.03 -25.81
CA GLY A 239 -18.74 -4.17 -25.56
C GLY A 239 -18.50 -4.88 -24.23
N PHE A 240 -17.74 -5.98 -24.25
CA PHE A 240 -17.49 -6.83 -23.07
C PHE A 240 -16.23 -6.47 -22.28
N GLU A 241 -15.64 -5.28 -22.52
CA GLU A 241 -14.48 -4.86 -21.75
C GLU A 241 -14.79 -4.79 -20.25
N GLU A 242 -13.94 -5.42 -19.42
CA GLU A 242 -14.16 -5.59 -17.97
C GLU A 242 -14.50 -4.28 -17.25
N SER A 243 -13.87 -3.18 -17.64
CA SER A 243 -14.05 -1.87 -17.00
C SER A 243 -15.29 -1.10 -17.47
N LYS A 244 -16.01 -1.61 -18.49
CA LYS A 244 -17.10 -0.88 -19.15
C LYS A 244 -18.44 -1.59 -19.07
N THR A 245 -18.43 -2.92 -18.98
CA THR A 245 -19.63 -3.73 -18.81
C THR A 245 -19.48 -4.63 -17.59
N PHE A 246 -20.29 -4.38 -16.57
CA PHE A 246 -20.22 -5.08 -15.29
C PHE A 246 -21.58 -5.09 -14.58
N PHE A 247 -21.77 -6.06 -13.70
CA PHE A 247 -23.00 -6.27 -12.93
C PHE A 247 -22.65 -6.73 -11.53
N GLY A 248 -23.31 -6.15 -10.52
CA GLY A 248 -23.04 -6.51 -9.15
C GLY A 248 -24.10 -6.06 -8.16
N LEU A 249 -23.87 -6.45 -6.92
CA LEU A 249 -24.71 -6.09 -5.80
C LEU A 249 -23.95 -6.21 -4.49
N TYR A 250 -24.43 -5.52 -3.45
CA TYR A 250 -24.00 -5.73 -2.08
C TYR A 250 -25.15 -5.48 -1.11
N LYS A 251 -25.19 -6.24 -0.02
CA LYS A 251 -26.16 -6.07 1.07
C LYS A 251 -25.81 -4.84 1.91
N LEU A 252 -26.84 -4.10 2.33
CA LEU A 252 -26.75 -2.93 3.21
C LEU A 252 -26.75 -3.32 4.69
#